data_AF-A0AAR2IK64-F1
#
_entry.id   AF-A0AAR2IK64-F1
#
_cell.length_a   1.000
_cell.length_b   1.000
_cell.length_c   1.000
_cell.angle_alpha   90.00
_cell.angle_beta   90.00
_cell.angle_gamma   90.00
#
_symmetry.space_group_name_H-M   'P 1'
#
loop_
_entity.id
_entity.type
_entity.pdbx_description
1 polymer ?
#
loop_
_entity_poly.entity_id
_entity_poly.type
_entity_poly.pdbx_seq_one_letter_code
_entity_poly.pdbx_strand_id
1 'polypeptide(L)'
;MNKENIMSRLPVMSGKRPHSSIADGEHQQPTLKLRKVEGGTSQKLRPAASVAPPRRPVPAKAATKPLRPTGAVTLAAAPSRGNMKKSSAAAAVAKGVGTSRRPGWDLKGKVSDMENKIQNYQSRIKSVNQENESLKDCFAKVQKNEAEIQVENRRLKQRLRELEEELAKLATVKFDLEKTSEERDGLQKDLKKLSDEHNVLQSLRHDLETELHNMQSQLSVQTSALGRCQDSLRESQEAVKSLEQIVARQQDDLHYGEMERRKLHNTIQELKGNIRVFCRVRPLLLNKEVSIPHIQLPAHDDKSLTLAKMEESHVGRATDMQKSYNFNFDRVFGPRSSQSEVFEEISLLVQSALDGYNVCCFAYGQTGSGKTFTMEGEDMDELRGVIPRAVQQIFKCAKLLGEQGWQYTFTASFVEIYNETLRDLLYTGKPNKRPEHEIRKTSNNEVTVTNLTYQRVNTEDEVCNLIILANQNRSTARTNMNDHSSRSHSIFQLDIEGANVGRGTKCKSSLCLVDLAGSERVQKSQSQGERFKEMTAINSSLTNLGIVITALANKESFVPYRNSKLTYLLQGCLGGNSKTLMFVNISPEEDSFNESLNSLRFASKVNDCVIGTATANRK
;
A
#
# COMPACT_ATOMS: atom_id res chain seq x y z
N MET A 1 25.73 -43.72 -40.60
CA MET A 1 24.57 -44.61 -40.47
C MET A 1 23.87 -44.28 -39.16
N ASN A 2 22.55 -44.08 -39.05
CA ASN A 2 21.51 -43.89 -40.08
C ASN A 2 20.53 -42.77 -39.65
N LYS A 3 19.73 -42.29 -40.62
CA LYS A 3 18.67 -41.28 -40.44
C LYS A 3 17.36 -41.92 -39.96
N GLU A 4 16.40 -41.04 -39.63
CA GLU A 4 14.93 -41.18 -39.47
C GLU A 4 14.46 -40.82 -38.04
N ASN A 5 13.70 -39.74 -37.75
CA ASN A 5 12.82 -38.79 -38.47
C ASN A 5 11.33 -39.18 -38.61
N ILE A 6 10.52 -38.85 -37.59
CA ILE A 6 9.04 -38.77 -37.66
C ILE A 6 8.59 -37.46 -36.96
N MET A 7 7.51 -36.84 -37.45
CA MET A 7 7.08 -35.47 -37.07
C MET A 7 5.72 -35.44 -36.31
N SER A 8 5.53 -34.34 -35.54
CA SER A 8 4.23 -33.71 -35.21
C SER A 8 3.28 -34.48 -34.25
N ARG A 9 2.47 -33.83 -33.39
CA ARG A 9 1.54 -32.71 -33.65
C ARG A 9 1.20 -31.86 -32.41
N LEU A 10 0.85 -30.60 -32.65
CA LEU A 10 0.00 -29.76 -31.79
C LEU A 10 -1.49 -29.99 -32.12
N PRO A 11 -2.40 -29.70 -31.17
CA PRO A 11 -3.74 -29.19 -31.48
C PRO A 11 -3.96 -27.75 -30.96
N VAL A 12 -4.96 -27.05 -31.50
CA VAL A 12 -5.20 -25.61 -31.27
C VAL A 12 -6.68 -25.36 -30.95
N MET A 13 -6.93 -24.65 -29.84
CA MET A 13 -8.08 -23.78 -29.48
C MET A 13 -9.55 -24.20 -29.68
N SER A 14 -10.40 -23.56 -28.86
CA SER A 14 -11.88 -23.53 -28.86
C SER A 14 -12.62 -24.75 -28.26
N GLY A 15 -13.72 -24.58 -27.51
CA GLY A 15 -14.27 -23.32 -26.98
C GLY A 15 -15.71 -23.43 -26.42
N LYS A 16 -16.32 -22.24 -26.17
CA LYS A 16 -17.72 -21.96 -25.75
C LYS A 16 -18.07 -22.08 -24.26
N ARG A 17 -18.95 -21.17 -23.84
CA ARG A 17 -19.66 -21.11 -22.55
C ARG A 17 -20.94 -21.98 -22.60
N PRO A 18 -21.61 -22.18 -21.45
CA PRO A 18 -23.01 -21.72 -21.36
C PRO A 18 -23.23 -20.67 -20.26
N HIS A 19 -24.45 -20.11 -20.23
CA HIS A 19 -24.93 -19.11 -19.25
C HIS A 19 -26.27 -19.58 -18.66
N SER A 20 -26.70 -18.97 -17.54
CA SER A 20 -27.97 -19.19 -16.81
C SER A 20 -28.12 -20.56 -16.10
N SER A 21 -28.88 -20.69 -15.00
CA SER A 21 -29.81 -19.73 -14.38
C SER A 21 -29.79 -19.72 -12.84
N ILE A 22 -29.79 -18.50 -12.28
CA ILE A 22 -30.66 -17.99 -11.18
C ILE A 22 -31.34 -19.02 -10.25
N ALA A 23 -31.06 -18.89 -8.95
CA ALA A 23 -32.00 -19.10 -7.84
C ALA A 23 -31.51 -18.26 -6.63
N ASP A 24 -32.43 -17.74 -5.82
CA ASP A 24 -32.15 -16.71 -4.80
C ASP A 24 -31.70 -17.26 -3.42
N GLY A 25 -31.10 -16.39 -2.61
CA GLY A 25 -30.64 -16.71 -1.25
C GLY A 25 -30.03 -15.51 -0.52
N GLU A 26 -30.87 -14.67 0.09
CA GLU A 26 -30.42 -13.56 0.94
C GLU A 26 -29.79 -14.06 2.25
N HIS A 27 -28.71 -13.41 2.73
CA HIS A 27 -28.70 -12.78 4.07
C HIS A 27 -27.42 -11.96 4.36
N GLN A 28 -27.61 -10.63 4.41
CA GLN A 28 -27.01 -9.64 5.33
C GLN A 28 -25.55 -9.83 5.85
N GLN A 29 -24.65 -8.91 5.43
CA GLN A 29 -23.46 -8.52 6.21
C GLN A 29 -23.68 -7.16 6.89
N PRO A 30 -23.24 -6.94 8.15
CA PRO A 30 -23.42 -5.67 8.86
C PRO A 30 -22.29 -4.67 8.59
N THR A 31 -22.62 -3.47 8.10
CA THR A 31 -21.67 -2.36 7.92
C THR A 31 -21.62 -1.43 9.14
N LEU A 32 -20.50 -1.35 9.86
CA LEU A 32 -20.32 -0.36 10.94
C LEU A 32 -18.95 0.35 10.96
N LYS A 33 -18.94 1.54 10.33
CA LYS A 33 -18.39 2.81 10.87
C LYS A 33 -17.01 2.78 11.54
N LEU A 34 -15.95 2.98 10.75
CA LEU A 34 -14.70 3.56 11.26
C LEU A 34 -14.95 4.97 11.82
N ARG A 35 -14.45 5.24 13.04
CA ARG A 35 -14.55 6.57 13.67
C ARG A 35 -13.45 7.51 13.18
N LYS A 36 -13.85 8.71 12.77
CA LYS A 36 -12.96 9.86 12.61
C LYS A 36 -12.47 10.31 14.00
N VAL A 37 -11.17 10.51 14.16
CA VAL A 37 -10.58 11.23 15.29
C VAL A 37 -9.89 12.47 14.72
N GLU A 38 -10.26 13.65 15.22
CA GLU A 38 -9.77 14.93 14.70
C GLU A 38 -8.59 15.44 15.52
N GLY A 39 -7.61 16.03 14.84
CA GLY A 39 -6.44 16.62 15.47
C GLY A 39 -6.60 18.12 15.74
N GLY A 40 -5.96 18.58 16.81
CA GLY A 40 -5.68 19.98 17.10
C GLY A 40 -4.37 20.07 17.89
N THR A 41 -3.67 21.21 17.96
CA THR A 41 -3.97 22.55 17.41
C THR A 41 -2.66 23.32 17.21
N SER A 42 -2.61 24.26 16.27
CA SER A 42 -1.80 25.49 16.43
C SER A 42 -2.35 26.63 15.58
N GLN A 43 -2.22 27.85 16.10
CA GLN A 43 -2.98 29.03 15.67
C GLN A 43 -2.34 29.75 14.47
N LYS A 44 -3.18 30.46 13.69
CA LYS A 44 -2.81 31.75 13.08
C LYS A 44 -4.05 32.62 12.89
N LEU A 45 -3.98 33.85 13.39
CA LEU A 45 -5.04 34.87 13.29
C LEU A 45 -4.91 35.68 11.99
N ARG A 46 -6.04 35.99 11.34
CA ARG A 46 -6.22 37.20 10.51
C ARG A 46 -7.69 37.66 10.52
N PRO A 47 -7.98 38.99 10.51
CA PRO A 47 -9.34 39.52 10.54
C PRO A 47 -9.87 40.03 9.18
N ALA A 48 -11.18 40.30 9.16
CA ALA A 48 -11.90 41.33 8.39
C ALA A 48 -11.83 41.37 6.84
N ALA A 49 -12.95 40.94 6.23
CA ALA A 49 -13.76 41.65 5.22
C ALA A 49 -13.11 42.55 4.12
N SER A 50 -13.44 42.28 2.85
CA SER A 50 -14.28 43.20 2.06
C SER A 50 -14.73 42.65 0.69
N VAL A 51 -15.88 43.21 0.28
CA VAL A 51 -16.71 43.02 -0.92
C VAL A 51 -15.97 43.23 -2.26
N ALA A 52 -16.40 42.51 -3.30
CA ALA A 52 -15.87 42.61 -4.67
C ALA A 52 -16.64 43.60 -5.58
N PRO A 53 -16.03 44.14 -6.66
CA PRO A 53 -16.61 45.19 -7.53
C PRO A 53 -17.57 44.68 -8.64
N PRO A 54 -18.35 45.57 -9.29
CA PRO A 54 -19.33 45.21 -10.32
C PRO A 54 -18.71 44.88 -11.71
N ARG A 55 -19.49 44.21 -12.56
CA ARG A 55 -19.11 43.76 -13.91
C ARG A 55 -19.34 44.82 -15.01
N ARG A 56 -18.56 44.74 -16.09
CA ARG A 56 -18.69 45.53 -17.34
C ARG A 56 -19.96 45.18 -18.17
N PRO A 57 -20.45 46.11 -19.01
CA PRO A 57 -21.55 45.87 -19.96
C PRO A 57 -21.08 45.28 -21.31
N VAL A 58 -22.05 44.88 -22.15
CA VAL A 58 -21.89 44.39 -23.55
C VAL A 58 -22.99 45.03 -24.43
N PRO A 59 -22.73 45.43 -25.69
CA PRO A 59 -23.68 46.25 -26.48
C PRO A 59 -24.59 45.46 -27.44
N ALA A 60 -25.79 45.98 -27.75
CA ALA A 60 -26.65 45.48 -28.82
C ALA A 60 -27.56 46.55 -29.50
N LYS A 61 -27.77 46.32 -30.80
CA LYS A 61 -28.46 47.08 -31.88
C LYS A 61 -29.84 47.74 -31.61
N ALA A 62 -29.92 49.03 -32.00
CA ALA A 62 -30.79 49.63 -33.05
C ALA A 62 -32.34 49.81 -32.93
N ALA A 63 -32.79 51.01 -33.37
CA ALA A 63 -33.83 51.30 -34.39
C ALA A 63 -35.08 52.16 -34.03
N THR A 64 -35.58 52.89 -35.05
CA THR A 64 -36.90 53.58 -35.23
C THR A 64 -37.06 55.08 -34.81
N LYS A 65 -38.23 55.66 -35.18
CA LYS A 65 -38.58 57.09 -35.53
C LYS A 65 -40.13 57.24 -35.38
N PRO A 66 -40.86 58.36 -35.70
CA PRO A 66 -40.52 59.78 -36.00
C PRO A 66 -41.52 60.84 -35.36
N LEU A 67 -41.61 62.08 -35.91
CA LEU A 67 -42.70 63.12 -35.79
C LEU A 67 -42.72 63.99 -34.49
N ARG A 68 -43.18 65.27 -34.45
CA ARG A 68 -43.56 66.33 -35.43
C ARG A 68 -43.48 67.77 -34.77
N PRO A 69 -43.60 68.91 -35.51
CA PRO A 69 -43.35 70.28 -34.97
C PRO A 69 -44.53 71.30 -35.02
N THR A 70 -44.40 72.44 -34.31
CA THR A 70 -45.10 73.77 -34.41
C THR A 70 -44.33 74.81 -33.55
N GLY A 71 -44.32 76.15 -33.72
CA GLY A 71 -44.88 77.11 -34.70
C GLY A 71 -44.34 78.56 -34.42
N ALA A 72 -44.20 79.44 -35.44
CA ALA A 72 -44.99 80.66 -35.71
C ALA A 72 -44.62 81.98 -34.91
N VAL A 73 -44.09 83.04 -35.57
CA VAL A 73 -44.76 84.33 -36.00
C VAL A 73 -44.74 85.44 -34.89
N THR A 74 -44.39 86.74 -35.09
CA THR A 74 -45.01 87.81 -35.95
C THR A 74 -44.08 89.04 -36.27
N LEU A 75 -44.68 90.22 -36.56
CA LEU A 75 -44.18 91.60 -36.91
C LEU A 75 -43.71 92.45 -35.68
N ALA A 76 -43.28 93.73 -35.69
CA ALA A 76 -43.31 94.92 -36.60
C ALA A 76 -42.08 95.88 -36.29
N ALA A 77 -41.92 97.20 -36.55
CA ALA A 77 -42.69 98.35 -37.11
C ALA A 77 -41.77 99.56 -37.54
N ALA A 78 -42.34 100.66 -38.06
CA ALA A 78 -41.80 102.05 -38.23
C ALA A 78 -43.00 103.07 -38.10
N PRO A 79 -42.97 104.43 -38.30
CA PRO A 79 -41.94 105.42 -38.74
C PRO A 79 -41.95 106.79 -37.97
N SER A 80 -41.39 107.92 -38.52
CA SER A 80 -41.99 109.30 -38.53
C SER A 80 -41.03 110.51 -38.81
N ARG A 81 -41.36 111.37 -39.83
CA ARG A 81 -41.18 112.87 -40.02
C ARG A 81 -39.84 113.59 -39.65
N GLY A 82 -39.38 114.71 -40.24
CA GLY A 82 -39.69 115.41 -41.52
C GLY A 82 -40.21 116.88 -41.45
N ASN A 83 -39.36 117.93 -41.68
CA ASN A 83 -39.64 119.18 -42.49
C ASN A 83 -38.63 120.37 -42.39
N MET A 84 -38.32 121.01 -43.55
CA MET A 84 -38.25 122.48 -43.90
C MET A 84 -37.50 123.55 -43.02
N LYS A 85 -37.08 124.77 -43.45
CA LYS A 85 -37.24 125.61 -44.69
C LYS A 85 -36.08 126.66 -44.88
N LYS A 86 -36.19 127.62 -45.83
CA LYS A 86 -35.19 128.67 -46.23
C LYS A 86 -35.72 130.14 -46.11
N SER A 87 -34.82 131.13 -46.37
CA SER A 87 -35.04 132.55 -46.83
C SER A 87 -35.24 133.64 -45.74
N SER A 88 -35.09 134.97 -45.95
CA SER A 88 -34.89 135.83 -47.15
C SER A 88 -34.17 137.20 -46.87
N ALA A 89 -33.97 138.04 -47.90
CA ALA A 89 -33.01 139.16 -48.00
C ALA A 89 -33.48 140.63 -47.70
N ALA A 90 -32.47 141.50 -47.40
CA ALA A 90 -32.15 142.86 -47.94
C ALA A 90 -32.93 144.20 -47.69
N ALA A 91 -32.13 145.30 -47.64
CA ALA A 91 -32.34 146.72 -48.06
C ALA A 91 -33.22 147.73 -47.23
N ALA A 92 -33.10 149.09 -47.30
CA ALA A 92 -32.01 150.08 -47.58
C ALA A 92 -32.48 151.58 -47.45
N VAL A 93 -31.59 152.60 -47.62
CA VAL A 93 -31.82 154.06 -47.98
C VAL A 93 -32.24 155.07 -46.85
N ALA A 94 -31.99 156.42 -46.81
CA ALA A 94 -30.85 157.35 -47.14
C ALA A 94 -31.17 158.88 -46.80
N LYS A 95 -30.23 159.83 -47.08
CA LYS A 95 -30.26 161.35 -47.04
C LYS A 95 -29.93 162.07 -45.69
N GLY A 96 -29.45 163.34 -45.63
CA GLY A 96 -28.79 164.22 -46.65
C GLY A 96 -28.89 165.79 -46.51
N VAL A 97 -27.73 166.49 -46.45
CA VAL A 97 -27.37 167.88 -46.96
C VAL A 97 -28.11 169.19 -46.50
N GLY A 98 -27.37 170.31 -46.30
CA GLY A 98 -27.88 171.71 -46.31
C GLY A 98 -26.81 172.84 -46.23
N THR A 99 -26.99 173.99 -46.93
CA THR A 99 -25.99 175.11 -47.06
C THR A 99 -26.58 176.48 -47.48
N SER A 100 -26.01 177.64 -47.08
CA SER A 100 -26.30 179.00 -47.65
C SER A 100 -25.35 180.12 -47.12
N ARG A 101 -25.22 181.37 -47.64
CA ARG A 101 -24.85 181.93 -48.99
C ARG A 101 -24.74 183.49 -48.88
N ARG A 102 -23.91 184.17 -49.71
CA ARG A 102 -23.91 185.67 -49.88
C ARG A 102 -23.48 186.15 -51.29
N PRO A 103 -23.74 187.43 -51.68
CA PRO A 103 -23.51 187.99 -53.03
C PRO A 103 -22.12 188.68 -53.19
N GLY A 104 -21.67 189.15 -54.35
CA GLY A 104 -22.31 189.10 -55.69
C GLY A 104 -21.55 189.77 -56.85
N TRP A 105 -20.53 190.61 -56.60
CA TRP A 105 -19.72 191.29 -57.64
C TRP A 105 -18.26 190.79 -57.74
N ASP A 106 -17.89 189.72 -57.01
CA ASP A 106 -16.54 189.13 -57.10
C ASP A 106 -16.44 188.12 -58.28
N LEU A 107 -15.45 188.31 -59.15
CA LEU A 107 -15.19 187.43 -60.29
C LEU A 107 -14.46 186.13 -59.90
N LYS A 108 -13.84 186.04 -58.72
CA LYS A 108 -12.99 184.89 -58.35
C LYS A 108 -13.79 183.64 -57.95
N GLY A 109 -14.99 183.81 -57.39
CA GLY A 109 -15.81 182.69 -56.88
C GLY A 109 -16.40 181.76 -57.95
N LYS A 110 -16.80 182.29 -59.12
CA LYS A 110 -17.55 181.52 -60.14
C LYS A 110 -16.74 180.41 -60.83
N VAL A 111 -15.41 180.50 -60.84
CA VAL A 111 -14.53 179.46 -61.40
C VAL A 111 -14.40 178.28 -60.43
N SER A 112 -14.18 178.56 -59.14
CA SER A 112 -14.01 177.53 -58.11
C SER A 112 -15.25 176.66 -57.91
N ASP A 113 -16.46 177.21 -58.07
CA ASP A 113 -17.74 176.47 -58.07
C ASP A 113 -17.84 175.43 -59.20
N MET A 114 -17.04 175.58 -60.27
CA MET A 114 -17.01 174.67 -61.42
C MET A 114 -15.93 173.59 -61.26
N GLU A 115 -14.76 173.96 -60.73
CA GLU A 115 -13.69 173.02 -60.38
C GLU A 115 -14.13 172.03 -59.29
N ASN A 116 -14.80 172.52 -58.23
CA ASN A 116 -15.33 171.67 -57.15
C ASN A 116 -16.33 170.61 -57.67
N LYS A 117 -17.12 170.92 -58.72
CA LYS A 117 -18.02 169.94 -59.33
C LYS A 117 -17.27 168.83 -60.07
N ILE A 118 -16.21 169.17 -60.80
CA ILE A 118 -15.37 168.19 -61.51
C ILE A 118 -14.68 167.26 -60.50
N GLN A 119 -14.12 167.82 -59.42
CA GLN A 119 -13.43 167.04 -58.38
C GLN A 119 -14.39 166.09 -57.64
N ASN A 120 -15.64 166.50 -57.41
CA ASN A 120 -16.68 165.68 -56.77
C ASN A 120 -17.29 164.59 -57.70
N TYR A 121 -17.10 164.68 -59.01
CA TYR A 121 -17.38 163.55 -59.92
C TYR A 121 -16.20 162.56 -59.97
N GLN A 122 -14.95 163.04 -59.91
CA GLN A 122 -13.77 162.17 -59.86
C GLN A 122 -13.72 161.30 -58.58
N SER A 123 -14.14 161.84 -57.43
CA SER A 123 -14.22 161.07 -56.18
C SER A 123 -15.22 159.89 -56.26
N ARG A 124 -16.42 160.13 -56.82
CA ARG A 124 -17.46 159.10 -56.98
C ARG A 124 -17.04 157.95 -57.89
N ILE A 125 -16.29 158.22 -58.97
CA ILE A 125 -15.78 157.19 -59.88
C ILE A 125 -14.79 156.26 -59.16
N LYS A 126 -13.91 156.79 -58.29
CA LYS A 126 -13.03 155.95 -57.47
C LYS A 126 -13.80 155.05 -56.52
N SER A 127 -14.81 155.57 -55.83
CA SER A 127 -15.63 154.81 -54.87
C SER A 127 -16.30 153.58 -55.50
N VAL A 128 -16.97 153.74 -56.66
CA VAL A 128 -17.72 152.65 -57.31
C VAL A 128 -16.81 151.57 -57.90
N ASN A 129 -15.61 151.93 -58.36
CA ASN A 129 -14.63 150.93 -58.80
C ASN A 129 -14.09 150.11 -57.63
N GLN A 130 -13.91 150.72 -56.45
CA GLN A 130 -13.37 150.04 -55.28
C GLN A 130 -14.38 149.09 -54.62
N GLU A 131 -15.68 149.40 -54.67
CA GLU A 131 -16.75 148.46 -54.29
C GLU A 131 -16.79 147.24 -55.24
N ASN A 132 -16.69 147.44 -56.56
CA ASN A 132 -16.70 146.35 -57.55
C ASN A 132 -15.49 145.40 -57.43
N GLU A 133 -14.30 145.91 -57.07
CA GLU A 133 -13.15 145.08 -56.69
C GLU A 133 -13.49 144.18 -55.50
N SER A 134 -14.00 144.76 -54.40
CA SER A 134 -14.31 144.02 -53.17
C SER A 134 -15.35 142.90 -53.35
N LEU A 135 -16.32 143.09 -54.25
CA LEU A 135 -17.36 142.09 -54.54
C LEU A 135 -16.83 140.90 -55.34
N LYS A 136 -15.91 141.12 -56.29
CA LYS A 136 -15.21 140.02 -57.00
C LYS A 136 -14.37 139.19 -56.03
N ASP A 137 -13.63 139.86 -55.16
CA ASP A 137 -12.75 139.22 -54.18
C ASP A 137 -13.53 138.40 -53.12
N CYS A 138 -14.74 138.86 -52.76
CA CYS A 138 -15.68 138.10 -51.94
C CYS A 138 -16.21 136.83 -52.65
N PHE A 139 -16.61 136.95 -53.92
CA PHE A 139 -17.12 135.81 -54.70
C PHE A 139 -16.06 134.71 -54.88
N ALA A 140 -14.80 135.11 -55.17
CA ALA A 140 -13.67 134.19 -55.28
C ALA A 140 -13.42 133.39 -53.99
N LYS A 141 -13.56 134.04 -52.82
CA LYS A 141 -13.41 133.39 -51.50
C LYS A 141 -14.51 132.34 -51.24
N VAL A 142 -15.76 132.64 -51.58
CA VAL A 142 -16.87 131.66 -51.45
C VAL A 142 -16.65 130.46 -52.36
N GLN A 143 -16.27 130.69 -53.62
CA GLN A 143 -16.03 129.62 -54.59
C GLN A 143 -14.84 128.72 -54.20
N LYS A 144 -13.79 129.29 -53.59
CA LYS A 144 -12.68 128.53 -53.01
C LYS A 144 -13.12 127.65 -51.84
N ASN A 145 -13.89 128.20 -50.89
CA ASN A 145 -14.37 127.45 -49.73
C ASN A 145 -15.28 126.27 -50.12
N GLU A 146 -16.13 126.42 -51.14
CA GLU A 146 -16.96 125.31 -51.63
C GLU A 146 -16.12 124.20 -52.27
N ALA A 147 -15.07 124.55 -53.03
CA ALA A 147 -14.14 123.58 -53.59
C ALA A 147 -13.38 122.80 -52.49
N GLU A 148 -12.90 123.49 -51.44
CA GLU A 148 -12.23 122.87 -50.30
C GLU A 148 -13.16 121.88 -49.55
N ILE A 149 -14.41 122.26 -49.29
CA ILE A 149 -15.42 121.37 -48.69
C ILE A 149 -15.70 120.14 -49.58
N GLN A 150 -15.76 120.31 -50.90
CA GLN A 150 -15.95 119.19 -51.84
C GLN A 150 -14.73 118.25 -51.93
N VAL A 151 -13.53 118.70 -51.59
CA VAL A 151 -12.33 117.85 -51.48
C VAL A 151 -12.38 117.07 -50.16
N GLU A 152 -12.63 117.73 -49.03
CA GLU A 152 -12.63 117.05 -47.73
C GLU A 152 -13.80 116.05 -47.61
N ASN A 153 -14.96 116.35 -48.20
CA ASN A 153 -16.08 115.40 -48.26
C ASN A 153 -15.76 114.16 -49.12
N ARG A 154 -14.94 114.30 -50.18
CA ARG A 154 -14.41 113.16 -50.96
C ARG A 154 -13.41 112.35 -50.15
N ARG A 155 -12.50 113.01 -49.43
CA ARG A 155 -11.51 112.38 -48.54
C ARG A 155 -12.17 111.57 -47.42
N LEU A 156 -13.17 112.13 -46.74
CA LEU A 156 -13.93 111.43 -45.70
C LEU A 156 -14.69 110.21 -46.24
N LYS A 157 -15.29 110.31 -47.43
CA LYS A 157 -15.93 109.16 -48.11
C LYS A 157 -14.94 108.09 -48.56
N GLN A 158 -13.71 108.45 -48.89
CA GLN A 158 -12.65 107.47 -49.10
C GLN A 158 -12.27 106.79 -47.79
N ARG A 159 -12.03 107.55 -46.71
CA ARG A 159 -11.63 106.99 -45.41
C ARG A 159 -12.69 106.10 -44.78
N LEU A 160 -13.98 106.38 -45.02
CA LEU A 160 -15.08 105.48 -44.64
C LEU A 160 -14.96 104.12 -45.33
N ARG A 161 -14.74 104.07 -46.66
CA ARG A 161 -14.58 102.82 -47.40
C ARG A 161 -13.35 102.03 -46.98
N GLU A 162 -12.25 102.71 -46.68
CA GLU A 162 -11.04 102.08 -46.13
C GLU A 162 -11.33 101.39 -44.79
N LEU A 163 -12.07 102.04 -43.89
CA LEU A 163 -12.49 101.48 -42.60
C LEU A 163 -13.56 100.37 -42.73
N GLU A 164 -14.47 100.46 -43.70
CA GLU A 164 -15.44 99.42 -44.04
C GLU A 164 -14.72 98.15 -44.56
N GLU A 165 -13.67 98.31 -45.37
CA GLU A 165 -12.85 97.20 -45.88
C GLU A 165 -11.97 96.57 -44.79
N GLU A 166 -11.41 97.38 -43.87
CA GLU A 166 -10.70 96.90 -42.68
C GLU A 166 -11.63 96.14 -41.72
N LEU A 167 -12.85 96.62 -41.50
CA LEU A 167 -13.87 95.92 -40.70
C LEU A 167 -14.29 94.58 -41.33
N ALA A 168 -14.42 94.52 -42.66
CA ALA A 168 -14.71 93.27 -43.36
C ALA A 168 -13.59 92.24 -43.18
N LYS A 169 -12.32 92.66 -43.29
CA LYS A 169 -11.14 91.80 -43.06
C LYS A 169 -11.05 91.33 -41.61
N LEU A 170 -11.32 92.22 -40.64
CA LEU A 170 -11.39 91.87 -39.23
C LEU A 170 -12.52 90.87 -38.94
N ALA A 171 -13.67 90.98 -39.60
CA ALA A 171 -14.76 90.02 -39.46
C ALA A 171 -14.38 88.62 -39.97
N THR A 172 -13.68 88.52 -41.11
CA THR A 172 -13.18 87.21 -41.61
C THR A 172 -12.12 86.61 -40.69
N VAL A 173 -11.11 87.40 -40.27
CA VAL A 173 -10.07 86.93 -39.34
C VAL A 173 -10.66 86.50 -38.00
N LYS A 174 -11.69 87.20 -37.51
CA LYS A 174 -12.43 86.81 -36.31
C LYS A 174 -13.12 85.45 -36.49
N PHE A 175 -13.81 85.23 -37.60
CA PHE A 175 -14.49 83.96 -37.89
C PHE A 175 -13.50 82.78 -37.97
N ASP A 176 -12.36 82.97 -38.64
CA ASP A 176 -11.31 81.94 -38.71
C ASP A 176 -10.67 81.68 -37.33
N LEU A 177 -10.54 82.70 -36.48
CA LEU A 177 -10.08 82.57 -35.09
C LEU A 177 -11.09 81.84 -34.19
N GLU A 178 -12.40 82.12 -34.34
CA GLU A 178 -13.46 81.41 -33.65
C GLU A 178 -13.46 79.92 -34.06
N LYS A 179 -13.42 79.62 -35.37
CA LYS A 179 -13.34 78.24 -35.90
C LYS A 179 -12.08 77.49 -35.44
N THR A 180 -10.90 78.11 -35.49
CA THR A 180 -9.66 77.47 -35.03
C THR A 180 -9.61 77.31 -33.50
N SER A 181 -10.31 78.15 -32.74
CA SER A 181 -10.53 77.93 -31.30
C SER A 181 -11.44 76.73 -31.05
N GLU A 182 -12.52 76.55 -31.82
CA GLU A 182 -13.39 75.37 -31.72
C GLU A 182 -12.64 74.07 -32.06
N GLU A 183 -11.83 74.08 -33.13
CA GLU A 183 -10.98 72.94 -33.53
C GLU A 183 -9.93 72.62 -32.46
N ARG A 184 -9.26 73.62 -31.89
CA ARG A 184 -8.36 73.46 -30.73
C ARG A 184 -9.08 72.84 -29.54
N ASP A 185 -10.26 73.35 -29.19
CA ASP A 185 -11.01 72.91 -28.01
C ASP A 185 -11.66 71.53 -28.22
N GLY A 186 -11.83 71.08 -29.46
CA GLY A 186 -12.12 69.70 -29.82
C GLY A 186 -10.89 68.80 -29.59
N LEU A 187 -9.77 69.12 -30.23
CA LEU A 187 -8.50 68.38 -30.12
C LEU A 187 -8.02 68.28 -28.66
N GLN A 188 -8.19 69.32 -27.85
CA GLN A 188 -7.81 69.32 -26.44
C GLN A 188 -8.71 68.40 -25.58
N LYS A 189 -9.99 68.22 -25.94
CA LYS A 189 -10.87 67.23 -25.30
C LYS A 189 -10.47 65.81 -25.69
N ASP A 190 -10.13 65.57 -26.95
CA ASP A 190 -9.77 64.23 -27.45
C ASP A 190 -8.37 63.80 -26.97
N LEU A 191 -7.41 64.73 -26.93
CA LEU A 191 -6.10 64.50 -26.29
C LEU A 191 -6.26 64.20 -24.79
N LYS A 192 -7.21 64.84 -24.10
CA LYS A 192 -7.53 64.48 -22.71
C LYS A 192 -8.11 63.07 -22.62
N LYS A 193 -9.11 62.69 -23.42
CA LYS A 193 -9.67 61.32 -23.43
C LYS A 193 -8.56 60.28 -23.66
N LEU A 194 -7.68 60.52 -24.64
CA LEU A 194 -6.60 59.60 -24.99
C LEU A 194 -5.54 59.49 -23.88
N SER A 195 -5.29 60.59 -23.15
CA SER A 195 -4.47 60.58 -21.92
C SER A 195 -5.14 59.77 -20.80
N ASP A 196 -6.43 60.00 -20.53
CA ASP A 196 -7.20 59.27 -19.53
C ASP A 196 -7.25 57.75 -19.85
N GLU A 197 -7.43 57.37 -21.13
CA GLU A 197 -7.33 55.99 -21.63
C GLU A 197 -5.91 55.41 -21.49
N HIS A 198 -4.86 56.18 -21.81
CA HIS A 198 -3.47 55.75 -21.63
C HIS A 198 -3.15 55.45 -20.17
N ASN A 199 -3.60 56.31 -19.24
CA ASN A 199 -3.40 56.12 -17.80
C ASN A 199 -4.07 54.83 -17.29
N VAL A 200 -5.29 54.53 -17.78
CA VAL A 200 -5.99 53.27 -17.45
C VAL A 200 -5.27 52.05 -18.02
N LEU A 201 -4.79 52.12 -19.26
CA LEU A 201 -4.00 51.05 -19.87
C LEU A 201 -2.65 50.85 -19.18
N GLN A 202 -2.01 51.92 -18.73
CA GLN A 202 -0.74 51.88 -18.00
C GLN A 202 -0.89 51.26 -16.61
N SER A 203 -1.99 51.57 -15.89
CA SER A 203 -2.34 50.88 -14.63
C SER A 203 -2.54 49.39 -14.88
N LEU A 204 -3.40 49.02 -15.83
CA LEU A 204 -3.68 47.61 -16.14
C LEU A 204 -2.43 46.82 -16.57
N ARG A 205 -1.51 47.48 -17.30
CA ARG A 205 -0.22 46.87 -17.67
C ARG A 205 0.64 46.61 -16.43
N HIS A 206 0.67 47.54 -15.48
CA HIS A 206 1.39 47.38 -14.22
C HIS A 206 0.79 46.28 -13.35
N ASP A 207 -0.55 46.22 -13.24
CA ASP A 207 -1.25 45.16 -12.52
C ASP A 207 -0.87 43.78 -13.07
N LEU A 208 -0.92 43.60 -14.40
CA LEU A 208 -0.52 42.37 -15.09
C LEU A 208 0.99 42.05 -14.98
N GLU A 209 1.86 43.06 -14.96
CA GLU A 209 3.30 42.89 -14.68
C GLU A 209 3.53 42.32 -13.27
N THR A 210 2.80 42.81 -12.26
CA THR A 210 2.91 42.28 -10.88
C THR A 210 2.30 40.88 -10.74
N GLU A 211 1.20 40.58 -11.43
CA GLU A 211 0.58 39.25 -11.42
C GLU A 211 1.50 38.20 -12.09
N LEU A 212 2.13 38.54 -13.23
CA LEU A 212 3.16 37.72 -13.86
C LEU A 212 4.37 37.49 -12.94
N HIS A 213 4.85 38.51 -12.24
CA HIS A 213 5.98 38.37 -11.32
C HIS A 213 5.64 37.45 -10.13
N ASN A 214 4.44 37.59 -9.56
CA ASN A 214 3.94 36.68 -8.52
C ASN A 214 3.81 35.23 -9.02
N MET A 215 3.29 35.02 -10.23
CA MET A 215 3.21 33.70 -10.87
C MET A 215 4.59 33.06 -11.11
N GLN A 216 5.57 33.85 -11.59
CA GLN A 216 6.96 33.38 -11.77
C GLN A 216 7.61 33.00 -10.43
N SER A 217 7.38 33.78 -9.37
CA SER A 217 7.87 33.49 -8.02
C SER A 217 7.28 32.17 -7.48
N GLN A 218 5.97 31.97 -7.63
CA GLN A 218 5.30 30.71 -7.24
C GLN A 218 5.81 29.50 -8.04
N LEU A 219 5.99 29.64 -9.36
CA LEU A 219 6.56 28.59 -10.22
C LEU A 219 7.99 28.22 -9.81
N SER A 220 8.82 29.21 -9.45
CA SER A 220 10.17 28.98 -8.94
C SER A 220 10.15 28.14 -7.65
N VAL A 221 9.33 28.55 -6.67
CA VAL A 221 9.18 27.82 -5.39
C VAL A 221 8.64 26.40 -5.60
N GLN A 222 7.65 26.22 -6.48
CA GLN A 222 7.13 24.89 -6.83
C GLN A 222 8.19 24.02 -7.53
N THR A 223 8.98 24.59 -8.43
CA THR A 223 10.07 23.86 -9.11
C THR A 223 11.13 23.39 -8.11
N SER A 224 11.53 24.25 -7.18
CA SER A 224 12.46 23.87 -6.09
C SER A 224 11.84 22.91 -5.06
N ALA A 225 10.52 22.86 -4.91
CA ALA A 225 9.85 21.84 -4.11
C ALA A 225 9.79 20.48 -4.85
N LEU A 226 9.51 20.50 -6.15
CA LEU A 226 9.46 19.30 -7.00
C LEU A 226 10.84 18.63 -7.07
N GLY A 227 11.92 19.39 -7.27
CA GLY A 227 13.29 18.85 -7.30
C GLY A 227 13.64 18.09 -6.02
N ARG A 228 13.43 18.72 -4.84
CA ARG A 228 13.65 18.07 -3.53
C ARG A 228 12.80 16.80 -3.34
N CYS A 229 11.59 16.77 -3.90
CA CYS A 229 10.74 15.57 -3.86
C CYS A 229 11.26 14.47 -4.79
N GLN A 230 11.78 14.82 -5.97
CA GLN A 230 12.43 13.88 -6.90
C GLN A 230 13.74 13.31 -6.33
N ASP A 231 14.56 14.13 -5.69
CA ASP A 231 15.79 13.70 -5.02
C ASP A 231 15.48 12.69 -3.89
N SER A 232 14.54 13.03 -2.99
CA SER A 232 14.12 12.13 -1.90
C SER A 232 13.46 10.85 -2.41
N LEU A 233 12.73 10.90 -3.53
CA LEU A 233 12.18 9.72 -4.19
C LEU A 233 13.29 8.82 -4.76
N ARG A 234 14.35 9.40 -5.36
CA ARG A 234 15.52 8.64 -5.84
C ARG A 234 16.25 7.97 -4.67
N GLU A 235 16.54 8.71 -3.60
CA GLU A 235 17.17 8.18 -2.38
C GLU A 235 16.36 7.00 -1.82
N SER A 236 15.03 7.13 -1.75
CA SER A 236 14.13 6.06 -1.31
C SER A 236 14.17 4.84 -2.25
N GLN A 237 14.19 5.05 -3.58
CA GLN A 237 14.29 3.95 -4.55
C GLN A 237 15.65 3.23 -4.51
N GLU A 238 16.75 3.95 -4.25
CA GLU A 238 18.08 3.37 -4.07
C GLU A 238 18.17 2.59 -2.75
N ALA A 239 17.59 3.12 -1.67
CA ALA A 239 17.47 2.42 -0.39
C ALA A 239 16.67 1.11 -0.54
N VAL A 240 15.49 1.14 -1.20
CA VAL A 240 14.68 -0.06 -1.46
C VAL A 240 15.46 -1.11 -2.24
N LYS A 241 16.14 -0.75 -3.34
CA LYS A 241 16.98 -1.69 -4.11
C LYS A 241 18.11 -2.30 -3.27
N SER A 242 18.70 -1.54 -2.34
CA SER A 242 19.73 -2.05 -1.44
C SER A 242 19.17 -3.06 -0.43
N LEU A 243 17.96 -2.80 0.10
CA LEU A 243 17.26 -3.70 1.02
C LEU A 243 16.80 -4.98 0.33
N GLU A 244 16.29 -4.91 -0.91
CA GLU A 244 15.95 -6.07 -1.74
C GLU A 244 17.16 -6.99 -1.94
N GLN A 245 18.34 -6.42 -2.21
CA GLN A 245 19.59 -7.20 -2.33
C GLN A 245 20.05 -7.81 -1.00
N ILE A 246 19.84 -7.13 0.13
CA ILE A 246 20.16 -7.67 1.46
C ILE A 246 19.23 -8.83 1.81
N VAL A 247 17.92 -8.69 1.58
CA VAL A 247 16.93 -9.75 1.80
C VAL A 247 17.22 -10.98 0.94
N ALA A 248 17.58 -10.80 -0.34
CA ALA A 248 17.96 -11.90 -1.22
C ALA A 248 19.16 -12.68 -0.68
N ARG A 249 20.23 -11.99 -0.24
CA ARG A 249 21.41 -12.63 0.37
C ARG A 249 21.06 -13.37 1.66
N GLN A 250 20.26 -12.76 2.53
CA GLN A 250 19.79 -13.39 3.76
C GLN A 250 18.95 -14.66 3.49
N GLN A 251 18.21 -14.72 2.38
CA GLN A 251 17.48 -15.92 1.95
C GLN A 251 18.40 -17.01 1.36
N ASP A 252 19.56 -16.65 0.80
CA ASP A 252 20.62 -17.60 0.43
C ASP A 252 21.34 -18.15 1.67
N ASP A 253 21.77 -17.26 2.57
CA ASP A 253 22.46 -17.61 3.82
C ASP A 253 21.61 -18.51 4.72
N LEU A 254 20.31 -18.20 4.86
CA LEU A 254 19.36 -19.00 5.64
C LEU A 254 19.13 -20.39 5.03
N HIS A 255 19.08 -20.49 3.69
CA HIS A 255 18.96 -21.78 3.00
C HIS A 255 20.24 -22.62 3.17
N TYR A 256 21.41 -22.01 3.04
CA TYR A 256 22.70 -22.69 3.29
C TYR A 256 22.81 -23.18 4.75
N GLY A 257 22.44 -22.34 5.71
CA GLY A 257 22.40 -22.68 7.13
C GLY A 257 21.47 -23.85 7.45
N GLU A 258 20.26 -23.88 6.89
CA GLU A 258 19.33 -25.01 7.03
C GLU A 258 19.88 -26.30 6.40
N MET A 259 20.57 -26.21 5.25
CA MET A 259 21.15 -27.38 4.59
C MET A 259 22.36 -27.96 5.34
N GLU A 260 23.24 -27.12 5.89
CA GLU A 260 24.31 -27.56 6.78
C GLU A 260 23.76 -28.04 8.13
N ARG A 261 22.68 -27.45 8.67
CA ARG A 261 21.99 -27.97 9.88
C ARG A 261 21.52 -29.41 9.64
N ARG A 262 20.82 -29.70 8.53
CA ARG A 262 20.34 -31.07 8.21
C ARG A 262 21.49 -32.09 8.12
N LYS A 263 22.64 -31.67 7.62
CA LYS A 263 23.86 -32.49 7.48
C LYS A 263 24.51 -32.75 8.83
N LEU A 264 24.81 -31.70 9.60
CA LEU A 264 25.40 -31.80 10.95
C LEU A 264 24.48 -32.58 11.90
N HIS A 265 23.17 -32.35 11.83
CA HIS A 265 22.16 -33.08 12.58
C HIS A 265 22.20 -34.59 12.28
N ASN A 266 22.32 -34.98 11.01
CA ASN A 266 22.48 -36.39 10.64
C ASN A 266 23.76 -36.98 11.22
N THR A 267 24.90 -36.30 11.06
CA THR A 267 26.18 -36.75 11.60
C THR A 267 26.13 -36.93 13.12
N ILE A 268 25.44 -36.03 13.85
CA ILE A 268 25.20 -36.19 15.30
C ILE A 268 24.32 -37.42 15.60
N GLN A 269 23.28 -37.70 14.80
CA GLN A 269 22.46 -38.90 15.00
C GLN A 269 23.24 -40.19 14.66
N GLU A 270 24.08 -40.19 13.63
CA GLU A 270 24.92 -41.33 13.26
C GLU A 270 25.99 -41.61 14.33
N LEU A 271 26.61 -40.56 14.88
CA LEU A 271 27.55 -40.67 16.01
C LEU A 271 26.84 -41.08 17.32
N LYS A 272 25.56 -40.74 17.51
CA LYS A 272 24.71 -41.28 18.59
C LYS A 272 24.20 -42.72 18.31
N GLY A 273 24.49 -43.31 17.15
CA GLY A 273 23.97 -44.63 16.75
C GLY A 273 22.61 -44.58 16.04
N ASN A 274 22.52 -45.34 14.93
CA ASN A 274 21.30 -45.50 14.12
C ASN A 274 20.31 -46.53 14.71
N ILE A 275 20.76 -47.45 15.56
CA ILE A 275 19.92 -48.09 16.59
C ILE A 275 20.33 -47.45 17.92
N ARG A 276 19.33 -47.16 18.76
CA ARG A 276 19.50 -46.86 20.19
C ARG A 276 18.49 -47.59 21.05
N VAL A 277 18.83 -47.79 22.32
CA VAL A 277 17.99 -48.45 23.32
C VAL A 277 17.89 -47.57 24.57
N PHE A 278 16.67 -47.18 24.93
CA PHE A 278 16.36 -46.46 26.17
C PHE A 278 15.60 -47.37 27.13
N CYS A 279 16.11 -47.55 28.34
CA CYS A 279 15.36 -48.22 29.41
C CYS A 279 14.47 -47.21 30.13
N ARG A 280 13.25 -47.61 30.49
CA ARG A 280 12.34 -46.81 31.32
C ARG A 280 11.70 -47.64 32.43
N VAL A 281 12.00 -47.28 33.68
CA VAL A 281 11.33 -47.82 34.86
C VAL A 281 10.09 -46.96 35.14
N ARG A 282 8.90 -47.56 35.23
CA ARG A 282 7.70 -46.81 35.60
C ARG A 282 7.59 -46.57 37.13
N PRO A 283 6.73 -45.65 37.60
CA PRO A 283 6.33 -45.58 39.01
C PRO A 283 5.70 -46.89 39.53
N LEU A 284 5.70 -47.05 40.86
CA LEU A 284 4.82 -48.00 41.54
C LEU A 284 3.37 -47.48 41.49
N LEU A 285 2.39 -48.36 41.22
CA LEU A 285 0.99 -47.97 40.96
C LEU A 285 0.13 -47.79 42.22
N LEU A 286 0.76 -47.57 43.38
CA LEU A 286 0.11 -47.41 44.70
C LEU A 286 0.95 -46.47 45.57
N ASN A 287 0.35 -45.87 46.61
CA ASN A 287 1.04 -45.09 47.67
C ASN A 287 1.92 -45.96 48.60
N LYS A 288 2.59 -46.97 48.04
CA LYS A 288 3.65 -47.74 48.68
C LYS A 288 4.96 -47.01 48.41
N GLU A 289 5.37 -46.10 49.30
CA GLU A 289 6.75 -45.59 49.38
C GLU A 289 7.72 -46.67 49.93
N VAL A 290 7.57 -47.90 49.43
CA VAL A 290 8.55 -48.97 49.64
C VAL A 290 9.66 -48.73 48.63
N SER A 291 10.91 -48.90 49.05
CA SER A 291 12.04 -48.89 48.12
C SER A 291 11.87 -49.97 47.05
N ILE A 292 12.62 -49.86 45.94
CA ILE A 292 12.63 -50.88 44.89
C ILE A 292 13.92 -51.72 45.10
N PRO A 293 13.96 -52.68 46.04
CA PRO A 293 15.22 -53.30 46.47
C PRO A 293 15.92 -54.08 45.35
N HIS A 294 15.15 -54.51 44.33
CA HIS A 294 15.63 -55.32 43.22
C HIS A 294 15.99 -54.51 41.96
N ILE A 295 15.79 -53.18 41.92
CA ILE A 295 16.24 -52.31 40.82
C ILE A 295 17.14 -51.21 41.38
N GLN A 296 18.42 -51.29 41.04
CA GLN A 296 19.43 -50.33 41.46
C GLN A 296 19.79 -49.43 40.27
N LEU A 297 19.58 -48.13 40.47
CA LEU A 297 19.91 -47.05 39.53
C LEU A 297 21.02 -46.20 40.17
N PRO A 298 22.24 -46.13 39.60
CA PRO A 298 23.30 -45.33 40.19
C PRO A 298 23.02 -43.83 40.10
N ALA A 299 23.23 -43.08 41.18
CA ALA A 299 22.87 -41.66 41.26
C ALA A 299 23.68 -40.71 40.33
N HIS A 300 24.70 -41.22 39.66
CA HIS A 300 25.61 -40.47 38.78
C HIS A 300 25.85 -41.15 37.42
N ASP A 301 25.09 -42.20 37.09
CA ASP A 301 25.15 -42.86 35.78
C ASP A 301 23.72 -43.07 35.27
N ASP A 302 23.42 -42.41 34.15
CA ASP A 302 22.12 -42.45 33.48
C ASP A 302 22.06 -43.47 32.33
N LYS A 303 22.99 -44.43 32.32
CA LYS A 303 23.11 -45.48 31.29
C LYS A 303 23.08 -46.90 31.83
N SER A 304 23.53 -47.13 33.05
CA SER A 304 23.51 -48.45 33.68
C SER A 304 22.27 -48.72 34.56
N LEU A 305 21.90 -49.99 34.63
CA LEU A 305 20.83 -50.49 35.50
C LEU A 305 21.21 -51.87 36.03
N THR A 306 21.07 -52.09 37.34
CA THR A 306 21.30 -53.40 37.95
C THR A 306 19.99 -53.98 38.48
N LEU A 307 19.62 -55.17 37.99
CA LEU A 307 18.59 -55.99 38.63
C LEU A 307 19.24 -56.93 39.64
N ALA A 308 18.82 -56.89 40.90
CA ALA A 308 19.36 -57.74 41.96
C ALA A 308 18.27 -58.60 42.61
N LYS A 309 18.49 -59.91 42.74
CA LYS A 309 17.59 -60.81 43.45
C LYS A 309 18.34 -61.64 44.48
N MET A 310 17.76 -61.88 45.65
CA MET A 310 18.25 -62.89 46.60
C MET A 310 17.79 -64.28 46.16
N GLU A 311 18.73 -65.22 46.04
CA GLU A 311 18.44 -66.64 45.86
C GLU A 311 18.86 -67.41 47.12
N GLU A 312 17.95 -68.26 47.63
CA GLU A 312 18.24 -69.13 48.77
C GLU A 312 19.35 -70.14 48.42
N SER A 313 20.36 -70.24 49.28
CA SER A 313 21.48 -71.16 49.07
C SER A 313 21.05 -72.62 49.20
N HIS A 314 20.91 -73.34 48.07
CA HIS A 314 20.63 -74.79 47.99
C HIS A 314 21.61 -75.69 48.78
N VAL A 315 22.70 -75.14 49.34
CA VAL A 315 23.76 -75.85 50.08
C VAL A 315 23.70 -75.56 51.59
N GLY A 316 22.52 -75.27 52.14
CA GLY A 316 22.21 -75.36 53.58
C GLY A 316 22.98 -74.43 54.52
N ARG A 317 23.67 -73.41 53.99
CA ARG A 317 24.35 -72.37 54.77
C ARG A 317 23.57 -71.07 54.66
N ALA A 318 23.22 -70.48 55.80
CA ALA A 318 22.38 -69.29 55.90
C ALA A 318 23.14 -68.01 55.52
N THR A 319 23.46 -67.88 54.24
CA THR A 319 23.93 -66.67 53.58
C THR A 319 23.21 -66.55 52.25
N ASP A 320 22.34 -65.56 52.13
CA ASP A 320 21.60 -65.28 50.90
C ASP A 320 22.57 -64.81 49.81
N MET A 321 22.58 -65.49 48.66
CA MET A 321 23.42 -65.08 47.55
C MET A 321 22.65 -64.06 46.71
N GLN A 322 22.96 -62.78 46.90
CA GLN A 322 22.44 -61.71 46.05
C GLN A 322 23.05 -61.84 44.64
N LYS A 323 22.18 -62.07 43.67
CA LYS A 323 22.51 -62.30 42.26
C LYS A 323 22.13 -61.08 41.45
N SER A 324 23.16 -60.34 41.04
CA SER A 324 23.02 -59.08 40.31
C SER A 324 23.24 -59.27 38.81
N TYR A 325 22.37 -58.68 38.01
CA TYR A 325 22.43 -58.62 36.56
C TYR A 325 22.58 -57.15 36.15
N ASN A 326 23.76 -56.78 35.65
CA ASN A 326 24.05 -55.43 35.20
C ASN A 326 23.72 -55.29 33.71
N PHE A 327 23.09 -54.17 33.34
CA PHE A 327 22.76 -53.79 31.98
C PHE A 327 23.27 -52.36 31.72
N ASN A 328 23.52 -52.04 30.45
CA ASN A 328 23.99 -50.73 30.02
C ASN A 328 23.30 -50.37 28.69
N PHE A 329 22.88 -49.12 28.55
CA PHE A 329 22.01 -48.62 27.48
C PHE A 329 22.40 -47.19 27.08
N ASP A 330 21.81 -46.63 26.02
CA ASP A 330 22.06 -45.22 25.67
C ASP A 330 21.53 -44.25 26.73
N ARG A 331 20.41 -44.62 27.37
CA ARG A 331 19.74 -43.88 28.45
C ARG A 331 18.91 -44.80 29.33
N VAL A 332 18.85 -44.50 30.63
CA VAL A 332 18.00 -45.16 31.63
C VAL A 332 17.19 -44.09 32.36
N PHE A 333 15.88 -44.10 32.14
CA PHE A 333 14.92 -43.24 32.81
C PHE A 333 14.38 -43.92 34.07
N GLY A 334 14.54 -43.26 35.22
CA GLY A 334 14.07 -43.78 36.50
C GLY A 334 12.57 -43.53 36.75
N PRO A 335 12.01 -44.04 37.85
CA PRO A 335 10.58 -43.88 38.18
C PRO A 335 10.09 -42.43 38.33
N ARG A 336 11.00 -41.46 38.44
CA ARG A 336 10.71 -40.02 38.56
C ARG A 336 10.83 -39.26 37.22
N SER A 337 11.30 -39.90 36.15
CA SER A 337 11.56 -39.22 34.87
C SER A 337 10.27 -38.89 34.11
N SER A 338 10.12 -37.62 33.75
CA SER A 338 8.88 -37.06 33.19
C SER A 338 8.67 -37.45 31.71
N GLN A 339 7.45 -37.25 31.19
CA GLN A 339 7.16 -37.43 29.76
C GLN A 339 7.93 -36.42 28.89
N SER A 340 8.22 -35.20 29.40
CA SER A 340 9.01 -34.20 28.68
C SER A 340 10.47 -34.63 28.58
N GLU A 341 11.10 -34.99 29.71
CA GLU A 341 12.48 -35.47 29.80
C GLU A 341 12.71 -36.69 28.90
N VAL A 342 11.77 -37.64 28.89
CA VAL A 342 11.81 -38.80 27.99
C VAL A 342 11.70 -38.38 26.52
N PHE A 343 10.86 -37.38 26.20
CA PHE A 343 10.69 -36.89 24.83
C PHE A 343 11.85 -36.03 24.33
N GLU A 344 12.53 -35.29 25.20
CA GLU A 344 13.64 -34.38 24.84
C GLU A 344 14.80 -35.13 24.16
N GLU A 345 15.14 -36.34 24.60
CA GLU A 345 16.13 -37.21 23.92
C GLU A 345 15.63 -37.79 22.57
N ILE A 346 14.31 -37.88 22.35
CA ILE A 346 13.70 -38.32 21.08
C ILE A 346 13.53 -37.14 20.10
N SER A 347 13.47 -35.90 20.60
CA SER A 347 13.19 -34.71 19.78
C SER A 347 14.10 -34.58 18.54
N LEU A 348 15.36 -35.04 18.65
CA LEU A 348 16.33 -35.07 17.55
C LEU A 348 16.03 -36.17 16.50
N LEU A 349 15.45 -37.30 16.92
CA LEU A 349 14.92 -38.31 15.99
C LEU A 349 13.68 -37.77 15.28
N VAL A 350 12.76 -37.12 15.99
CA VAL A 350 11.58 -36.47 15.39
C VAL A 350 12.00 -35.42 14.34
N GLN A 351 13.03 -34.62 14.63
CA GLN A 351 13.59 -33.68 13.64
C GLN A 351 14.23 -34.40 12.44
N SER A 352 14.83 -35.58 12.63
CA SER A 352 15.35 -36.39 11.51
C SER A 352 14.25 -36.85 10.56
N ALA A 353 13.02 -37.03 11.05
CA ALA A 353 11.88 -37.34 10.19
C ALA A 353 11.58 -36.16 9.24
N LEU A 354 11.47 -34.93 9.75
CA LEU A 354 11.31 -33.73 8.91
C LEU A 354 12.48 -33.50 7.92
N ASP A 355 13.70 -33.81 8.34
CA ASP A 355 14.91 -33.61 7.54
C ASP A 355 15.02 -34.57 6.33
N GLY A 356 14.22 -35.64 6.28
CA GLY A 356 14.14 -36.59 5.17
C GLY A 356 14.73 -37.98 5.44
N TYR A 357 14.72 -38.44 6.69
CA TYR A 357 15.11 -39.81 7.08
C TYR A 357 13.91 -40.60 7.59
N ASN A 358 13.92 -41.92 7.40
CA ASN A 358 12.95 -42.79 8.05
C ASN A 358 13.30 -42.93 9.53
N VAL A 359 12.28 -42.91 10.40
CA VAL A 359 12.45 -42.96 11.85
C VAL A 359 11.47 -43.97 12.44
N CYS A 360 11.96 -44.81 13.35
CA CYS A 360 11.18 -45.82 14.06
C CYS A 360 11.38 -45.65 15.57
N CYS A 361 10.31 -45.49 16.34
CA CYS A 361 10.36 -45.59 17.80
C CYS A 361 9.36 -46.65 18.25
N PHE A 362 9.80 -47.67 18.99
CA PHE A 362 8.92 -48.74 19.47
C PHE A 362 9.07 -49.01 20.96
N ALA A 363 7.95 -49.16 21.67
CA ALA A 363 7.90 -49.55 23.07
C ALA A 363 7.76 -51.06 23.23
N TYR A 364 8.59 -51.65 24.07
CA TYR A 364 8.70 -53.08 24.32
C TYR A 364 8.76 -53.39 25.82
N GLY A 365 8.26 -54.56 26.22
CA GLY A 365 8.22 -55.01 27.61
C GLY A 365 6.91 -55.72 27.94
N GLN A 366 6.78 -56.21 29.16
CA GLN A 366 5.59 -56.93 29.61
C GLN A 366 4.33 -56.05 29.64
N THR A 367 3.16 -56.69 29.74
CA THR A 367 1.92 -56.02 30.12
C THR A 367 2.06 -55.32 31.47
N GLY A 368 1.50 -54.12 31.57
CA GLY A 368 1.59 -53.28 32.75
C GLY A 368 2.93 -52.57 32.99
N SER A 369 3.94 -52.67 32.10
CA SER A 369 5.22 -51.97 32.30
C SER A 369 5.26 -50.50 31.86
N GLY A 370 4.20 -49.99 31.22
CA GLY A 370 4.10 -48.58 30.81
C GLY A 370 4.40 -48.27 29.33
N LYS A 371 4.32 -49.27 28.43
CA LYS A 371 4.49 -49.09 26.97
C LYS A 371 3.53 -48.04 26.40
N THR A 372 2.22 -48.27 26.49
CA THR A 372 1.18 -47.36 25.99
C THR A 372 1.21 -45.99 26.67
N PHE A 373 1.54 -45.92 27.97
CA PHE A 373 1.79 -44.64 28.66
C PHE A 373 3.03 -43.89 28.12
N THR A 374 4.03 -44.60 27.62
CA THR A 374 5.19 -43.98 26.96
C THR A 374 4.81 -43.49 25.56
N MET A 375 4.11 -44.30 24.77
CA MET A 375 3.77 -43.96 23.38
C MET A 375 2.64 -42.93 23.25
N GLU A 376 1.51 -43.17 23.91
CA GLU A 376 0.30 -42.34 23.83
C GLU A 376 0.22 -41.38 25.02
N GLY A 377 0.44 -41.89 26.23
CA GLY A 377 0.32 -41.13 27.50
C GLY A 377 -1.13 -41.01 27.98
N GLU A 378 -1.44 -39.88 28.59
CA GLU A 378 -2.79 -39.49 29.00
C GLU A 378 -3.15 -38.11 28.41
N ASP A 379 -4.44 -37.75 28.42
CA ASP A 379 -4.95 -36.52 27.78
C ASP A 379 -4.42 -35.22 28.41
N MET A 380 -3.93 -35.27 29.65
CA MET A 380 -3.32 -34.12 30.35
C MET A 380 -1.99 -33.72 29.71
N ASP A 381 -1.76 -32.44 29.44
CA ASP A 381 -0.60 -31.93 28.68
C ASP A 381 0.77 -32.34 29.24
N GLU A 382 0.91 -32.46 30.56
CA GLU A 382 2.13 -32.96 31.21
C GLU A 382 2.33 -34.48 31.04
N LEU A 383 1.23 -35.23 30.88
CA LEU A 383 1.19 -36.69 30.79
C LEU A 383 1.10 -37.23 29.35
N ARG A 384 0.86 -36.37 28.35
CA ARG A 384 0.94 -36.70 26.91
C ARG A 384 2.25 -37.44 26.58
N GLY A 385 2.16 -38.53 25.82
CA GLY A 385 3.30 -39.40 25.45
C GLY A 385 4.07 -38.97 24.20
N VAL A 386 4.88 -39.89 23.67
CA VAL A 386 5.78 -39.65 22.53
C VAL A 386 5.02 -39.29 21.24
N ILE A 387 3.89 -39.93 20.94
CA ILE A 387 3.10 -39.69 19.71
C ILE A 387 2.58 -38.24 19.66
N PRO A 388 1.77 -37.75 20.61
CA PRO A 388 1.27 -36.37 20.56
C PRO A 388 2.39 -35.32 20.61
N ARG A 389 3.47 -35.55 21.37
CA ARG A 389 4.62 -34.63 21.42
C ARG A 389 5.40 -34.59 20.11
N ALA A 390 5.62 -35.74 19.45
CA ALA A 390 6.29 -35.82 18.16
C ALA A 390 5.49 -35.08 17.07
N VAL A 391 4.17 -35.27 17.05
CA VAL A 391 3.24 -34.59 16.14
C VAL A 391 3.29 -33.07 16.33
N GLN A 392 3.19 -32.59 17.57
CA GLN A 392 3.28 -31.16 17.89
C GLN A 392 4.63 -30.56 17.48
N GLN A 393 5.75 -31.25 17.75
CA GLN A 393 7.07 -30.80 17.28
C GLN A 393 7.13 -30.73 15.75
N ILE A 394 6.57 -31.72 15.04
CA ILE A 394 6.57 -31.77 13.58
C ILE A 394 5.82 -30.58 12.99
N PHE A 395 4.58 -30.31 13.44
CA PHE A 395 3.80 -29.17 12.94
C PHE A 395 4.46 -27.83 13.29
N LYS A 396 5.01 -27.69 14.50
CA LYS A 396 5.76 -26.49 14.92
C LYS A 396 7.00 -26.22 14.07
N CYS A 397 7.86 -27.21 13.85
CA CYS A 397 9.05 -27.06 13.00
C CYS A 397 8.68 -26.86 11.53
N ALA A 398 7.68 -27.56 11.01
CA ALA A 398 7.22 -27.40 9.63
C ALA A 398 6.69 -25.99 9.34
N LYS A 399 5.97 -25.38 10.30
CA LYS A 399 5.51 -23.99 10.20
C LYS A 399 6.68 -23.00 10.10
N LEU A 400 7.71 -23.16 10.93
CA LEU A 400 8.93 -22.33 10.90
C LEU A 400 9.71 -22.48 9.58
N LEU A 401 9.79 -23.70 9.04
CA LEU A 401 10.40 -23.94 7.73
C LEU A 401 9.55 -23.41 6.56
N GLY A 402 8.24 -23.17 6.78
CA GLY A 402 7.35 -22.51 5.84
C GLY A 402 7.78 -21.08 5.51
N GLU A 403 8.27 -20.34 6.50
CA GLU A 403 8.85 -19.00 6.33
C GLU A 403 10.13 -19.02 5.47
N GLN A 404 10.77 -20.20 5.34
CA GLN A 404 11.94 -20.46 4.49
C GLN A 404 11.58 -21.08 3.12
N GLY A 405 10.29 -21.10 2.76
CA GLY A 405 9.79 -21.60 1.48
C GLY A 405 9.62 -23.12 1.39
N TRP A 406 9.72 -23.87 2.50
CA TRP A 406 9.37 -25.30 2.53
C TRP A 406 7.86 -25.49 2.64
N GLN A 407 7.31 -26.37 1.81
CA GLN A 407 5.92 -26.82 1.89
C GLN A 407 5.92 -28.30 2.28
N TYR A 408 5.20 -28.64 3.36
CA TYR A 408 5.08 -30.01 3.84
C TYR A 408 3.66 -30.56 3.61
N THR A 409 3.60 -31.85 3.30
CA THR A 409 2.40 -32.68 3.27
C THR A 409 2.57 -33.79 4.29
N PHE A 410 1.52 -34.02 5.10
CA PHE A 410 1.49 -35.06 6.11
C PHE A 410 0.34 -36.03 5.83
N THR A 411 0.62 -37.33 5.91
CA THR A 411 -0.39 -38.38 5.77
C THR A 411 -0.26 -39.34 6.94
N ALA A 412 -1.29 -39.40 7.78
CA ALA A 412 -1.37 -40.29 8.93
C ALA A 412 -2.07 -41.59 8.54
N SER A 413 -1.61 -42.71 9.10
CA SER A 413 -2.33 -43.98 9.13
C SER A 413 -2.08 -44.67 10.48
N PHE A 414 -3.04 -45.46 10.95
CA PHE A 414 -2.95 -46.16 12.23
C PHE A 414 -3.48 -47.58 12.06
N VAL A 415 -2.62 -48.58 12.28
CA VAL A 415 -2.92 -49.98 12.03
C VAL A 415 -2.62 -50.86 13.24
N GLU A 416 -3.52 -51.78 13.53
CA GLU A 416 -3.38 -52.80 14.56
C GLU A 416 -2.95 -54.14 13.91
N ILE A 417 -2.00 -54.83 14.54
CA ILE A 417 -1.64 -56.22 14.24
C ILE A 417 -2.10 -57.08 15.41
N TYR A 418 -3.13 -57.89 15.18
CA TYR A 418 -3.68 -58.84 16.15
C TYR A 418 -3.77 -60.22 15.50
N ASN A 419 -3.17 -61.24 16.12
CA ASN A 419 -3.15 -62.63 15.61
C ASN A 419 -2.72 -62.72 14.12
N GLU A 420 -1.60 -62.07 13.77
CA GLU A 420 -1.05 -61.93 12.39
C GLU A 420 -2.04 -61.39 11.34
N THR A 421 -3.13 -60.76 11.79
CA THR A 421 -4.14 -60.08 10.97
C THR A 421 -4.00 -58.58 11.13
N LEU A 422 -4.08 -57.84 10.03
CA LEU A 422 -4.05 -56.38 10.01
C LEU A 422 -5.46 -55.81 10.15
N ARG A 423 -5.61 -54.73 10.92
CA ARG A 423 -6.86 -53.98 11.09
C ARG A 423 -6.59 -52.48 11.03
N ASP A 424 -7.31 -51.79 10.16
CA ASP A 424 -7.36 -50.32 10.17
C ASP A 424 -8.05 -49.80 11.45
N LEU A 425 -7.36 -48.91 12.18
CA LEU A 425 -7.89 -48.23 13.37
C LEU A 425 -8.54 -46.87 13.05
N LEU A 426 -8.34 -46.32 11.85
CA LEU A 426 -8.98 -45.08 11.39
C LEU A 426 -10.25 -45.34 10.58
N TYR A 427 -10.59 -46.61 10.33
CA TYR A 427 -11.78 -47.02 9.59
C TYR A 427 -13.08 -46.54 10.25
N THR A 428 -13.82 -45.68 9.54
CA THR A 428 -15.12 -45.09 9.96
C THR A 428 -16.35 -45.79 9.38
N GLY A 429 -16.16 -46.86 8.59
CA GLY A 429 -17.25 -47.62 7.99
C GLY A 429 -17.96 -48.58 8.96
N LYS A 430 -18.89 -49.39 8.43
CA LYS A 430 -19.66 -50.35 9.25
C LYS A 430 -18.75 -51.52 9.70
N PRO A 431 -18.68 -51.87 11.01
CA PRO A 431 -17.77 -52.91 11.51
C PRO A 431 -17.86 -54.24 10.75
N ASN A 432 -19.09 -54.69 10.44
CA ASN A 432 -19.36 -55.94 9.71
C ASN A 432 -19.03 -55.88 8.20
N LYS A 433 -18.37 -54.81 7.74
CA LYS A 433 -17.90 -54.61 6.35
C LYS A 433 -16.47 -54.06 6.27
N ARG A 434 -15.65 -54.26 7.31
CA ARG A 434 -14.21 -53.98 7.24
C ARG A 434 -13.58 -54.80 6.10
N PRO A 435 -12.79 -54.19 5.21
CA PRO A 435 -12.09 -54.91 4.14
C PRO A 435 -10.93 -55.73 4.71
N GLU A 436 -10.44 -56.71 3.94
CA GLU A 436 -9.18 -57.39 4.26
C GLU A 436 -7.98 -56.49 3.92
N HIS A 437 -6.91 -56.63 4.71
CA HIS A 437 -5.72 -55.79 4.65
C HIS A 437 -4.45 -56.63 4.42
N GLU A 438 -3.84 -56.49 3.25
CA GLU A 438 -2.57 -57.14 2.90
C GLU A 438 -1.42 -56.13 2.78
N ILE A 439 -0.24 -56.53 3.28
CA ILE A 439 1.03 -55.84 3.04
C ILE A 439 1.48 -56.09 1.60
N ARG A 440 1.75 -55.01 0.86
CA ARG A 440 2.29 -55.05 -0.51
C ARG A 440 3.55 -54.19 -0.61
N LYS A 441 4.36 -54.44 -1.63
CA LYS A 441 5.50 -53.58 -1.98
C LYS A 441 5.21 -52.84 -3.28
N THR A 442 5.43 -51.53 -3.24
CA THR A 442 5.39 -50.64 -4.40
C THR A 442 6.65 -50.84 -5.26
N SER A 443 6.61 -50.43 -6.53
CA SER A 443 7.78 -50.43 -7.43
C SER A 443 9.04 -49.78 -6.84
N ASN A 444 8.84 -48.82 -5.93
CA ASN A 444 9.89 -48.07 -5.25
C ASN A 444 10.49 -48.82 -4.03
N ASN A 445 10.15 -50.09 -3.82
CA ASN A 445 10.47 -50.91 -2.63
C ASN A 445 9.84 -50.42 -1.30
N GLU A 446 9.09 -49.30 -1.33
CA GLU A 446 8.21 -48.85 -0.25
C GLU A 446 7.16 -49.92 0.11
N VAL A 447 6.87 -50.06 1.40
CA VAL A 447 5.86 -51.00 1.92
C VAL A 447 4.54 -50.25 2.16
N THR A 448 3.43 -50.82 1.69
CA THR A 448 2.08 -50.23 1.82
C THR A 448 1.08 -51.30 2.24
N VAL A 449 -0.06 -50.88 2.81
CA VAL A 449 -1.14 -51.80 3.21
C VAL A 449 -2.39 -51.52 2.37
N THR A 450 -2.93 -52.57 1.77
CA THR A 450 -4.17 -52.48 0.97
C THR A 450 -5.38 -52.15 1.84
N ASN A 451 -6.28 -51.33 1.29
CA ASN A 451 -7.52 -50.88 1.92
C ASN A 451 -7.37 -50.12 3.26
N LEU A 452 -6.14 -49.79 3.67
CA LEU A 452 -5.86 -48.99 4.88
C LEU A 452 -6.22 -47.51 4.63
N THR A 453 -6.83 -46.87 5.62
CA THR A 453 -7.11 -45.43 5.59
C THR A 453 -5.82 -44.62 5.75
N TYR A 454 -5.38 -44.00 4.66
CA TYR A 454 -4.31 -43.01 4.61
C TYR A 454 -4.93 -41.61 4.63
N GLN A 455 -4.96 -40.96 5.79
CA GLN A 455 -5.61 -39.66 5.97
C GLN A 455 -4.61 -38.51 5.91
N ARG A 456 -4.78 -37.61 4.93
CA ARG A 456 -4.04 -36.34 4.90
C ARG A 456 -4.41 -35.49 6.11
N VAL A 457 -3.41 -34.93 6.79
CA VAL A 457 -3.57 -34.07 7.97
C VAL A 457 -2.80 -32.76 7.81
N ASN A 458 -3.33 -31.69 8.42
CA ASN A 458 -2.88 -30.31 8.24
C ASN A 458 -2.65 -29.58 9.58
N THR A 459 -3.15 -30.12 10.70
CA THR A 459 -2.99 -29.60 12.06
C THR A 459 -2.66 -30.72 13.07
N GLU A 460 -2.13 -30.35 14.24
CA GLU A 460 -1.93 -31.30 15.34
C GLU A 460 -3.26 -31.79 15.93
N ASP A 461 -4.30 -30.95 15.95
CA ASP A 461 -5.65 -31.32 16.39
C ASP A 461 -6.28 -32.42 15.53
N GLU A 462 -6.12 -32.35 14.20
CA GLU A 462 -6.58 -33.41 13.29
C GLU A 462 -5.97 -34.76 13.66
N VAL A 463 -4.67 -34.81 13.98
CA VAL A 463 -3.99 -36.05 14.38
C VAL A 463 -4.42 -36.51 15.78
N CYS A 464 -4.63 -35.59 16.73
CA CYS A 464 -5.16 -35.95 18.05
C CYS A 464 -6.55 -36.60 17.95
N ASN A 465 -7.43 -36.09 17.07
CA ASN A 465 -8.72 -36.71 16.77
C ASN A 465 -8.57 -38.12 16.13
N LEU A 466 -7.54 -38.36 15.32
CA LEU A 466 -7.25 -39.71 14.78
C LEU A 466 -6.75 -40.68 15.85
N ILE A 467 -5.99 -40.23 16.85
CA ILE A 467 -5.57 -41.05 18.00
C ILE A 467 -6.79 -41.42 18.86
N ILE A 468 -7.68 -40.46 19.12
CA ILE A 468 -8.95 -40.70 19.83
C ILE A 468 -9.83 -41.71 19.07
N LEU A 469 -10.00 -41.55 17.75
CA LEU A 469 -10.73 -42.48 16.90
C LEU A 469 -10.10 -43.88 16.92
N ALA A 470 -8.77 -43.96 16.82
CA ALA A 470 -8.04 -45.23 16.87
C ALA A 470 -8.25 -45.95 18.20
N ASN A 471 -8.22 -45.23 19.33
CA ASN A 471 -8.48 -45.81 20.65
C ASN A 471 -9.96 -46.19 20.87
N GLN A 472 -10.92 -45.51 20.24
CA GLN A 472 -12.30 -45.99 20.16
C GLN A 472 -12.42 -47.28 19.33
N ASN A 473 -11.72 -47.38 18.20
CA ASN A 473 -11.69 -48.59 17.37
C ASN A 473 -10.93 -49.77 18.03
N ARG A 474 -9.87 -49.50 18.80
CA ARG A 474 -9.09 -50.49 19.60
C ARG A 474 -9.88 -50.95 20.84
N SER A 475 -10.68 -50.08 21.44
CA SER A 475 -11.50 -50.41 22.63
C SER A 475 -12.87 -51.03 22.31
N THR A 476 -13.49 -50.74 21.17
CA THR A 476 -14.75 -51.41 20.76
C THR A 476 -14.57 -52.90 20.41
N ALA A 477 -13.34 -53.37 20.23
CA ALA A 477 -13.00 -54.80 20.16
C ALA A 477 -13.05 -55.53 21.52
N ARG A 478 -13.25 -54.81 22.65
CA ARG A 478 -13.30 -55.39 24.00
C ARG A 478 -14.59 -56.15 24.28
N THR A 479 -14.61 -57.44 23.98
CA THR A 479 -15.44 -58.38 24.75
C THR A 479 -14.97 -58.42 26.21
N ASN A 480 -15.90 -58.46 27.17
CA ASN A 480 -15.76 -58.23 28.63
C ASN A 480 -14.70 -59.05 29.46
N MET A 481 -13.71 -59.69 28.84
CA MET A 481 -12.61 -60.38 29.52
C MET A 481 -11.21 -60.10 28.92
N ASN A 482 -11.11 -59.29 27.86
CA ASN A 482 -9.85 -59.06 27.16
C ASN A 482 -9.37 -57.62 27.33
N ASP A 483 -8.29 -57.43 28.07
CA ASP A 483 -7.36 -56.33 27.77
C ASP A 483 -6.76 -56.61 26.39
N HIS A 484 -7.14 -55.80 25.39
CA HIS A 484 -6.72 -55.96 23.99
C HIS A 484 -5.36 -55.26 23.74
N SER A 485 -5.06 -54.22 24.53
CA SER A 485 -3.86 -53.38 24.45
C SER A 485 -2.59 -54.22 24.64
N SER A 486 -2.59 -55.14 25.60
CA SER A 486 -1.52 -56.10 25.85
C SER A 486 -1.32 -57.15 24.74
N ARG A 487 -2.29 -57.33 23.84
CA ARG A 487 -2.33 -58.47 22.89
C ARG A 487 -2.25 -58.08 21.42
N SER A 488 -2.06 -56.79 21.13
CA SER A 488 -2.05 -56.26 19.78
C SER A 488 -0.94 -55.22 19.62
N HIS A 489 -0.17 -55.30 18.54
CA HIS A 489 0.79 -54.23 18.21
C HIS A 489 0.01 -53.11 17.53
N SER A 490 0.21 -51.88 17.96
CA SER A 490 -0.43 -50.71 17.38
C SER A 490 0.63 -49.79 16.78
N ILE A 491 0.51 -49.52 15.48
CA ILE A 491 1.50 -48.82 14.66
C ILE A 491 0.87 -47.55 14.11
N PHE A 492 1.27 -46.41 14.66
CA PHE A 492 0.99 -45.09 14.09
C PHE A 492 2.10 -44.74 13.10
N GLN A 493 1.74 -44.41 11.87
CA GLN A 493 2.68 -44.03 10.81
C GLN A 493 2.28 -42.65 10.27
N LEU A 494 3.22 -41.71 10.33
CA LEU A 494 3.10 -40.38 9.73
C LEU A 494 4.10 -40.24 8.58
N ASP A 495 3.59 -40.32 7.36
CA ASP A 495 4.38 -40.07 6.15
C ASP A 495 4.50 -38.56 5.91
N ILE A 496 5.73 -38.12 5.65
CA ILE A 496 6.14 -36.71 5.53
C ILE A 496 6.72 -36.49 4.13
N GLU A 497 6.13 -35.57 3.37
CA GLU A 497 6.65 -35.14 2.07
C GLU A 497 6.92 -33.63 2.10
N GLY A 498 8.19 -33.24 2.00
CA GLY A 498 8.65 -31.85 2.04
C GLY A 498 9.22 -31.38 0.72
N ALA A 499 8.86 -30.18 0.27
CA ALA A 499 9.37 -29.57 -0.96
C ALA A 499 9.66 -28.08 -0.79
N ASN A 500 10.87 -27.63 -1.14
CA ASN A 500 11.19 -26.22 -1.28
C ASN A 500 11.12 -25.84 -2.77
N VAL A 501 10.00 -25.23 -3.18
CA VAL A 501 9.70 -24.99 -4.60
C VAL A 501 10.70 -24.01 -5.23
N GLY A 502 11.11 -22.98 -4.49
CA GLY A 502 12.07 -21.97 -4.98
C GLY A 502 13.50 -22.50 -5.17
N ARG A 503 13.85 -23.61 -4.51
CA ARG A 503 15.18 -24.25 -4.59
C ARG A 503 15.14 -25.62 -5.29
N GLY A 504 13.98 -26.05 -5.80
CA GLY A 504 13.76 -27.36 -6.44
C GLY A 504 13.97 -28.58 -5.52
N THR A 505 14.17 -28.39 -4.22
CA THR A 505 14.63 -29.44 -3.29
C THR A 505 13.46 -30.25 -2.73
N LYS A 506 13.59 -31.58 -2.63
CA LYS A 506 12.56 -32.45 -2.03
C LYS A 506 13.13 -33.47 -1.04
N CYS A 507 12.32 -33.83 -0.05
CA CYS A 507 12.54 -34.94 0.87
C CYS A 507 11.25 -35.75 1.07
N LYS A 508 11.39 -37.06 1.28
CA LYS A 508 10.28 -37.94 1.72
C LYS A 508 10.74 -38.87 2.83
N SER A 509 9.93 -39.02 3.86
CA SER A 509 10.26 -39.77 5.06
C SER A 509 9.00 -40.36 5.69
N SER A 510 9.19 -41.32 6.59
CA SER A 510 8.12 -41.86 7.42
C SER A 510 8.56 -41.89 8.88
N LEU A 511 7.70 -41.41 9.78
CA LEU A 511 7.84 -41.56 11.22
C LEU A 511 6.88 -42.67 11.68
N CYS A 512 7.46 -43.80 12.10
CA CYS A 512 6.74 -44.95 12.62
C CYS A 512 6.87 -45.00 14.15
N LEU A 513 5.73 -44.96 14.85
CA LEU A 513 5.63 -44.99 16.31
C LEU A 513 4.78 -46.19 16.72
N VAL A 514 5.37 -47.11 17.51
CA VAL A 514 4.81 -48.45 17.77
C VAL A 514 4.64 -48.72 19.26
N ASP A 515 3.43 -49.06 19.68
CA ASP A 515 3.13 -49.72 20.96
C ASP A 515 3.05 -51.24 20.69
N LEU A 516 4.09 -51.99 21.08
CA LEU A 516 4.08 -53.45 20.88
C LEU A 516 3.19 -54.14 21.92
N ALA A 517 2.79 -55.38 21.64
CA ALA A 517 2.14 -56.25 22.59
C ALA A 517 3.06 -56.63 23.79
N GLY A 518 2.49 -57.29 24.80
CA GLY A 518 3.22 -57.83 25.95
C GLY A 518 4.28 -58.88 25.55
N SER A 519 5.46 -58.79 26.17
CA SER A 519 6.57 -59.73 26.00
C SER A 519 6.57 -60.91 26.98
N GLU A 520 5.57 -60.99 27.86
CA GLU A 520 5.45 -62.05 28.88
C GLU A 520 5.21 -63.44 28.30
N ARG A 521 5.78 -64.46 28.95
CA ARG A 521 5.76 -65.83 28.48
C ARG A 521 4.47 -66.56 28.83
N VAL A 522 3.92 -67.27 27.86
CA VAL A 522 2.77 -68.16 28.04
C VAL A 522 3.11 -69.28 29.04
N GLN A 523 2.52 -69.27 30.24
CA GLN A 523 2.58 -70.42 31.13
C GLN A 523 1.72 -71.57 30.55
N LYS A 524 2.33 -72.75 30.37
CA LYS A 524 1.72 -73.91 29.68
C LYS A 524 0.52 -74.55 30.39
N SER A 525 0.14 -74.07 31.57
CA SER A 525 -0.67 -74.81 32.55
C SER A 525 -2.18 -74.61 32.48
N GLN A 526 -2.69 -73.49 31.95
CA GLN A 526 -4.12 -73.14 32.10
C GLN A 526 -4.85 -72.58 30.87
N SER A 527 -4.19 -72.37 29.72
CA SER A 527 -4.87 -71.93 28.48
C SER A 527 -4.92 -73.06 27.44
N GLN A 528 -6.14 -73.57 27.19
CA GLN A 528 -6.45 -74.42 26.04
C GLN A 528 -7.40 -73.69 25.08
N GLY A 529 -7.39 -74.07 23.80
CA GLY A 529 -8.24 -73.47 22.75
C GLY A 529 -7.67 -72.20 22.12
N GLU A 530 -8.55 -71.36 21.57
CA GLU A 530 -8.20 -70.18 20.75
C GLU A 530 -7.23 -69.21 21.45
N ARG A 531 -7.42 -68.96 22.76
CA ARG A 531 -6.53 -68.09 23.56
C ARG A 531 -5.07 -68.55 23.58
N PHE A 532 -4.81 -69.86 23.45
CA PHE A 532 -3.45 -70.37 23.34
C PHE A 532 -2.83 -70.06 21.97
N LYS A 533 -3.63 -70.14 20.88
CA LYS A 533 -3.19 -69.72 19.52
C LYS A 533 -2.87 -68.23 19.48
N GLU A 534 -3.78 -67.40 20.01
CA GLU A 534 -3.64 -65.95 20.18
C GLU A 534 -2.31 -65.60 20.88
N MET A 535 -2.09 -66.14 22.08
CA MET A 535 -0.88 -65.85 22.87
C MET A 535 0.41 -66.40 22.25
N THR A 536 0.31 -67.46 21.44
CA THR A 536 1.41 -68.01 20.63
C THR A 536 1.74 -67.11 19.44
N ALA A 537 0.73 -66.57 18.72
CA ALA A 537 0.94 -65.67 17.59
C ALA A 537 1.60 -64.35 18.02
N ILE A 538 1.15 -63.78 19.15
CA ILE A 538 1.75 -62.59 19.76
C ILE A 538 3.24 -62.82 20.06
N ASN A 539 3.56 -63.88 20.80
CA ASN A 539 4.95 -64.23 21.11
C ASN A 539 5.78 -64.60 19.86
N SER A 540 5.17 -65.19 18.83
CA SER A 540 5.83 -65.47 17.55
C SER A 540 6.23 -64.19 16.82
N SER A 541 5.35 -63.18 16.77
CA SER A 541 5.63 -61.90 16.12
C SER A 541 6.80 -61.14 16.77
N LEU A 542 6.90 -61.14 18.11
CA LEU A 542 8.01 -60.58 18.87
C LEU A 542 9.30 -61.42 18.74
N THR A 543 9.19 -62.75 18.72
CA THR A 543 10.34 -63.63 18.48
C THR A 543 10.94 -63.38 17.10
N ASN A 544 10.09 -63.22 16.08
CA ASN A 544 10.54 -62.87 14.72
C ASN A 544 11.14 -61.46 14.63
N LEU A 545 10.65 -60.48 15.40
CA LEU A 545 11.30 -59.17 15.55
C LEU A 545 12.72 -59.32 16.11
N GLY A 546 12.90 -60.13 17.16
CA GLY A 546 14.21 -60.42 17.72
C GLY A 546 15.16 -61.15 16.76
N ILE A 547 14.65 -62.09 15.95
CA ILE A 547 15.43 -62.75 14.89
C ILE A 547 15.87 -61.74 13.83
N VAL A 548 14.96 -60.88 13.36
CA VAL A 548 15.25 -59.84 12.36
C VAL A 548 16.31 -58.85 12.85
N ILE A 549 16.20 -58.38 14.10
CA ILE A 549 17.20 -57.48 14.69
C ILE A 549 18.56 -58.19 14.87
N THR A 550 18.56 -59.46 15.32
CA THR A 550 19.81 -60.25 15.44
C THR A 550 20.49 -60.44 14.09
N ALA A 551 19.74 -60.77 13.03
CA ALA A 551 20.27 -60.93 11.68
C ALA A 551 20.85 -59.61 11.13
N LEU A 552 20.25 -58.47 11.47
CA LEU A 552 20.77 -57.14 11.12
C LEU A 552 22.07 -56.80 11.88
N ALA A 553 22.17 -57.17 13.16
CA ALA A 553 23.39 -57.02 13.96
C ALA A 553 24.57 -57.81 13.38
N ASN A 554 24.29 -59.08 13.05
CA ASN A 554 25.22 -60.02 12.43
C ASN A 554 25.57 -59.66 10.98
N LYS A 555 24.85 -58.69 10.39
CA LYS A 555 24.97 -58.28 8.97
C LYS A 555 24.75 -59.46 8.00
N GLU A 556 23.79 -60.32 8.35
CA GLU A 556 23.40 -61.47 7.55
C GLU A 556 22.82 -61.05 6.20
N SER A 557 23.19 -61.79 5.14
CA SER A 557 22.80 -61.48 3.76
C SER A 557 21.31 -61.67 3.47
N PHE A 558 20.60 -62.44 4.31
CA PHE A 558 19.16 -62.65 4.24
C PHE A 558 18.52 -62.39 5.60
N VAL A 559 17.80 -61.28 5.72
CA VAL A 559 17.04 -60.93 6.93
C VAL A 559 15.57 -61.36 6.75
N PRO A 560 15.00 -62.20 7.64
CA PRO A 560 13.72 -62.87 7.41
C PRO A 560 12.49 -61.99 7.75
N TYR A 561 12.45 -60.78 7.18
CA TYR A 561 11.36 -59.80 7.40
C TYR A 561 9.95 -60.32 7.09
N ARG A 562 9.78 -61.42 6.34
CA ARG A 562 8.46 -61.96 5.98
C ARG A 562 7.86 -62.92 7.02
N ASN A 563 8.60 -63.24 8.08
CA ASN A 563 8.14 -64.23 9.07
C ASN A 563 7.02 -63.73 10.00
N SER A 564 6.80 -62.42 10.11
CA SER A 564 5.59 -61.85 10.71
C SER A 564 5.13 -60.59 9.98
N LYS A 565 3.85 -60.23 10.09
CA LYS A 565 3.32 -58.97 9.55
C LYS A 565 4.04 -57.76 10.17
N LEU A 566 4.40 -57.86 11.45
CA LEU A 566 5.12 -56.83 12.19
C LEU A 566 6.48 -56.53 11.55
N THR A 567 7.33 -57.54 11.35
CA THR A 567 8.65 -57.33 10.74
C THR A 567 8.56 -56.99 9.25
N TYR A 568 7.51 -57.43 8.56
CA TYR A 568 7.34 -57.11 7.14
C TYR A 568 6.91 -55.65 6.93
N LEU A 569 6.00 -55.13 7.76
CA LEU A 569 5.58 -53.74 7.73
C LEU A 569 6.74 -52.82 8.16
N LEU A 570 7.43 -53.15 9.25
CA LEU A 570 8.58 -52.40 9.75
C LEU A 570 9.87 -52.60 8.92
N GLN A 571 9.85 -53.34 7.80
CA GLN A 571 11.03 -53.59 6.97
C GLN A 571 11.68 -52.27 6.47
N GLY A 572 10.87 -51.26 6.13
CA GLY A 572 11.37 -49.95 5.70
C GLY A 572 11.89 -49.05 6.82
N CYS A 573 11.77 -49.49 8.08
CA CYS A 573 12.05 -48.73 9.29
C CYS A 573 13.17 -49.36 10.14
N LEU A 574 13.33 -50.68 10.11
CA LEU A 574 14.35 -51.42 10.86
C LEU A 574 15.69 -51.59 10.11
N GLY A 575 15.75 -51.28 8.82
CA GLY A 575 16.94 -51.51 7.99
C GLY A 575 17.30 -50.35 7.08
N GLY A 576 18.55 -50.36 6.61
CA GLY A 576 19.09 -49.35 5.68
C GLY A 576 19.20 -47.96 6.33
N ASN A 577 18.62 -46.95 5.68
CA ASN A 577 18.77 -45.53 6.00
C ASN A 577 18.00 -45.03 7.24
N SER A 578 17.52 -45.95 8.08
CA SER A 578 16.48 -45.67 9.06
C SER A 578 17.05 -45.56 10.48
N LYS A 579 16.56 -44.59 11.25
CA LYS A 579 16.97 -44.36 12.65
C LYS A 579 15.94 -45.00 13.58
N THR A 580 16.38 -45.98 14.36
CA THR A 580 15.55 -46.81 15.23
C THR A 580 15.84 -46.55 16.70
N LEU A 581 14.79 -46.38 17.50
CA LEU A 581 14.84 -46.30 18.95
C LEU A 581 13.93 -47.35 19.58
N MET A 582 14.50 -48.18 20.44
CA MET A 582 13.75 -49.12 21.28
C MET A 582 13.59 -48.53 22.69
N PHE A 583 12.35 -48.42 23.16
CA PHE A 583 12.06 -48.29 24.58
C PHE A 583 11.90 -49.68 25.21
N VAL A 584 12.70 -49.99 26.23
CA VAL A 584 12.45 -51.15 27.11
C VAL A 584 11.79 -50.66 28.41
N ASN A 585 10.48 -50.81 28.47
CA ASN A 585 9.65 -50.47 29.60
C ASN A 585 9.64 -51.62 30.63
N ILE A 586 10.07 -51.37 31.86
CA ILE A 586 10.10 -52.36 32.94
C ILE A 586 9.24 -51.95 34.14
N SER A 587 8.67 -52.95 34.82
CA SER A 587 7.92 -52.75 36.08
C SER A 587 8.88 -52.84 37.28
N PRO A 588 8.73 -51.96 38.29
CA PRO A 588 9.43 -52.00 39.58
C PRO A 588 8.83 -52.98 40.60
N GLU A 589 7.91 -53.86 40.20
CA GLU A 589 7.29 -54.86 41.07
C GLU A 589 8.06 -56.19 41.08
N GLU A 590 8.22 -56.81 42.25
CA GLU A 590 9.06 -58.01 42.39
C GLU A 590 8.49 -59.23 41.64
N ASP A 591 7.16 -59.36 41.56
CA ASP A 591 6.49 -60.36 40.71
C ASP A 591 6.87 -60.23 39.23
N SER A 592 7.21 -59.02 38.79
CA SER A 592 7.64 -58.71 37.42
C SER A 592 9.13 -58.96 37.18
N PHE A 593 9.93 -59.26 38.22
CA PHE A 593 11.40 -59.39 38.11
C PHE A 593 11.85 -60.28 36.94
N ASN A 594 11.22 -61.43 36.76
CA ASN A 594 11.62 -62.40 35.73
C ASN A 594 11.37 -61.90 34.30
N GLU A 595 10.31 -61.11 34.09
CA GLU A 595 9.94 -60.58 32.76
C GLU A 595 10.59 -59.22 32.48
N SER A 596 10.85 -58.41 33.51
CA SER A 596 11.82 -57.30 33.45
C SER A 596 13.22 -57.82 33.06
N LEU A 597 13.69 -58.92 33.67
CA LEU A 597 14.98 -59.56 33.34
C LEU A 597 15.01 -60.13 31.91
N ASN A 598 13.92 -60.74 31.43
CA ASN A 598 13.80 -61.17 30.03
C ASN A 598 13.84 -59.97 29.07
N SER A 599 13.15 -58.89 29.43
CA SER A 599 13.03 -57.70 28.58
C SER A 599 14.35 -56.95 28.46
N LEU A 600 15.10 -56.79 29.56
CA LEU A 600 16.44 -56.19 29.57
C LEU A 600 17.46 -57.06 28.83
N ARG A 601 17.39 -58.39 28.95
CA ARG A 601 18.23 -59.31 28.15
C ARG A 601 17.96 -59.23 26.65
N PHE A 602 16.71 -58.98 26.25
CA PHE A 602 16.40 -58.71 24.85
C PHE A 602 16.95 -57.35 24.41
N ALA A 603 16.66 -56.30 25.19
CA ALA A 603 17.12 -54.93 24.92
C ALA A 603 18.66 -54.82 24.84
N SER A 604 19.40 -55.53 25.68
CA SER A 604 20.87 -55.62 25.65
C SER A 604 21.37 -56.08 24.28
N LYS A 605 20.76 -57.14 23.72
CA LYS A 605 21.10 -57.62 22.37
C LYS A 605 20.80 -56.59 21.29
N VAL A 606 19.71 -55.82 21.44
CA VAL A 606 19.37 -54.73 20.52
C VAL A 606 20.39 -53.58 20.63
N ASN A 607 20.92 -53.33 21.83
CA ASN A 607 21.96 -52.31 22.08
C ASN A 607 23.30 -52.67 21.42
N ASP A 608 23.63 -53.96 21.35
CA ASP A 608 24.82 -54.47 20.66
C ASP A 608 24.74 -54.38 19.11
N CYS A 609 23.61 -53.94 18.54
CA CYS A 609 23.34 -53.98 17.08
C CYS A 609 23.87 -52.75 16.31
N VAL A 610 25.07 -52.87 15.71
CA VAL A 610 25.63 -51.80 14.84
C VAL A 610 25.16 -51.94 13.38
N ILE A 611 23.97 -51.41 13.07
CA ILE A 611 23.52 -51.14 11.69
C ILE A 611 24.34 -49.99 11.08
N GLY A 612 24.52 -50.01 9.76
CA GLY A 612 25.32 -49.04 9.00
C GLY A 612 24.79 -47.60 8.96
N THR A 613 25.52 -46.73 8.27
CA THR A 613 25.22 -45.29 8.12
C THR A 613 23.91 -45.02 7.38
N ALA A 614 23.30 -43.87 7.65
CA ALA A 614 21.94 -43.54 7.25
C ALA A 614 21.91 -42.35 6.28
N THR A 615 21.63 -42.64 5.00
CA THR A 615 21.60 -41.63 3.92
C THR A 615 20.19 -41.07 3.67
N ALA A 616 20.09 -39.78 3.32
CA ALA A 616 18.81 -39.09 3.20
C ALA A 616 18.00 -39.51 1.96
N ASN A 617 16.69 -39.62 2.11
CA ASN A 617 15.75 -39.86 1.01
C ASN A 617 15.50 -38.55 0.22
N ARG A 618 16.50 -38.13 -0.57
CA ARG A 618 16.45 -36.97 -1.47
C ARG A 618 16.18 -37.42 -2.91
N LYS A 619 15.41 -36.62 -3.65
CA LYS A 619 15.14 -36.74 -5.10
C LYS A 619 15.05 -35.35 -5.72
#